data_AF-A0A8C3X2H4-F1
#
_entry.id   AF-A0A8C3X2H4-F1
#
_cell.length_a   1.000
_cell.length_b   1.000
_cell.length_c   1.000
_cell.angle_alpha   90.00
_cell.angle_beta   90.00
_cell.angle_gamma   90.00
#
_symmetry.space_group_name_H-M   'P 1'
#
loop_
_entity.id
_entity.type
_entity.pdbx_description
1 polymer ?
#
loop_
_entity_poly.entity_id
_entity_poly.type
_entity_poly.pdbx_seq_one_letter_code
_entity_poly.pdbx_strand_id
1 'polypeptide(L)'
;MRLFVLNSQKRYFEKLSIYCDRYAEQIPVTFVLGFYVTLVVNRWWNQFVNLPWPDRLMFLISSSVHGSDEHGRLLRRTLMRYVNLTSLLIFLQQHNIALWSLEKTHLI
;
A
#
# COMPACT_ATOMS: atom_id res chain seq x y z
N MET A 1 36.04 12.74 2.07
CA MET A 1 35.99 13.70 0.95
C MET A 1 36.80 14.97 1.28
N ARG A 2 38.12 14.87 1.46
CA ARG A 2 39.01 16.03 1.75
C ARG A 2 40.25 16.08 0.86
N LEU A 3 40.39 15.13 -0.09
CA LEU A 3 41.62 14.89 -0.84
C LEU A 3 41.71 15.62 -2.20
N PHE A 4 40.63 16.23 -2.70
CA PHE A 4 40.58 16.77 -4.07
C PHE A 4 40.38 18.28 -4.21
N VAL A 5 40.19 19.01 -3.11
CA VAL A 5 39.82 20.43 -3.18
C VAL A 5 41.07 21.32 -3.12
N LEU A 6 41.43 21.91 -4.26
CA LEU A 6 42.45 22.95 -4.37
C LEU A 6 42.10 24.11 -3.42
N ASN A 7 43.08 24.66 -2.69
CA ASN A 7 42.83 25.63 -1.60
C ASN A 7 41.98 26.84 -2.02
N SER A 8 42.00 27.25 -3.30
CA SER A 8 41.14 28.31 -3.86
C SER A 8 39.67 27.89 -4.03
N GLN A 9 39.40 26.63 -4.37
CA GLN A 9 38.05 26.09 -4.56
C GLN A 9 37.36 25.74 -3.24
N LYS A 10 38.14 25.56 -2.16
CA LYS A 10 37.65 25.22 -0.83
C LYS A 10 36.65 26.25 -0.30
N ARG A 11 36.93 27.53 -0.52
CA ARG A 11 36.09 28.65 -0.08
C ARG A 11 34.76 28.76 -0.84
N TYR A 12 34.74 28.27 -2.09
CA TYR A 12 33.50 28.19 -2.87
C TYR A 12 32.63 27.01 -2.43
N PHE A 13 33.25 25.86 -2.18
CA PHE A 13 32.57 24.68 -1.65
C PHE A 13 31.97 24.93 -0.26
N GLU A 14 32.69 25.66 0.60
CA GLU A 14 32.20 26.03 1.94
C GLU A 14 30.97 26.92 1.88
N LYS A 15 30.96 27.91 0.96
CA LYS A 15 29.76 28.71 0.67
C LYS A 15 28.62 27.83 0.18
N LEU A 16 28.87 26.92 -0.76
CA LEU A 16 27.85 26.02 -1.31
C LEU A 16 27.23 25.12 -0.24
N SER A 17 28.05 24.56 0.65
CA SER A 17 27.60 23.73 1.78
C SER A 17 26.69 24.52 2.71
N ILE A 18 27.06 25.76 3.05
CA ILE A 18 26.23 26.65 3.90
C ILE A 18 24.92 27.02 3.19
N TYR A 19 24.94 27.21 1.87
CA TYR A 19 23.73 27.44 1.07
C TYR A 19 22.79 26.23 1.06
N CYS A 20 23.33 25.01 0.88
CA CYS A 20 22.54 23.78 0.91
C CYS A 20 21.93 23.51 2.29
N ASP A 21 22.69 23.75 3.36
CA ASP A 21 22.23 23.60 4.74
C ASP A 21 21.07 24.54 5.05
N ARG A 22 21.17 25.80 4.61
CA ARG A 22 20.11 26.81 4.78
C ARG A 22 18.83 26.49 3.98
N TYR A 23 18.95 25.82 2.84
CA TYR A 23 17.78 25.38 2.04
C TYR A 23 17.13 24.09 2.57
N ALA A 24 17.85 23.28 3.34
CA ALA A 24 17.29 22.07 3.96
C ALA A 24 16.25 22.39 5.06
N GLU A 25 16.32 23.58 5.66
CA GLU A 25 15.48 23.97 6.80
C GLU A 25 14.18 24.71 6.42
N GLN A 26 13.92 24.99 5.15
CA GLN A 26 13.04 26.11 4.81
C GLN A 26 11.52 25.83 4.80
N ILE A 27 11.05 24.58 4.72
CA ILE A 27 9.67 24.10 5.02
C ILE A 27 9.70 22.57 4.85
N PRO A 28 9.14 21.81 5.79
CA PRO A 28 9.78 20.58 6.21
C PRO A 28 9.31 19.44 5.32
N VAL A 29 10.25 18.72 4.72
CA VAL A 29 9.98 17.37 4.20
C VAL A 29 9.18 16.55 5.22
N THR A 30 9.46 16.74 6.52
CA THR A 30 8.74 16.15 7.65
C THR A 30 7.24 16.47 7.69
N PHE A 31 6.82 17.68 7.33
CA PHE A 31 5.41 18.06 7.30
C PHE A 31 4.71 17.35 6.14
N VAL A 32 5.26 17.47 4.93
CA VAL A 32 4.72 16.80 3.73
C VAL A 32 4.70 15.29 3.91
N LEU A 33 5.76 14.73 4.51
CA LEU A 33 5.85 13.33 4.86
C LEU A 33 4.79 12.93 5.88
N GLY A 34 4.51 13.78 6.88
CA GLY A 34 3.43 13.58 7.84
C GLY A 34 2.05 13.47 7.17
N PHE A 35 1.73 14.37 6.24
CA PHE A 35 0.49 14.27 5.45
C PHE A 35 0.48 13.03 4.56
N TYR A 36 1.59 12.76 3.88
CA TYR A 36 1.71 11.60 3.00
C TYR A 36 1.51 10.29 3.75
N VAL A 37 2.20 10.09 4.87
CA VAL A 37 2.06 8.90 5.71
C VAL A 37 0.63 8.78 6.23
N THR A 38 0.03 9.88 6.69
CA THR A 38 -1.36 9.88 7.16
C THR A 38 -2.34 9.47 6.05
N LEU A 39 -2.14 9.96 4.83
CA LEU A 39 -2.95 9.58 3.67
C LEU A 39 -2.75 8.10 3.31
N VAL A 40 -1.50 7.62 3.27
CA VAL A 40 -1.18 6.21 2.96
C VAL A 40 -1.78 5.27 3.99
N VAL A 41 -1.62 5.56 5.28
CA VAL A 41 -2.18 4.76 6.38
C VAL A 41 -3.70 4.73 6.32
N ASN A 42 -4.35 5.88 6.09
CA ASN A 42 -5.81 5.93 5.95
C ASN A 42 -6.31 5.12 4.75
N ARG A 43 -5.63 5.18 3.60
CA ARG A 43 -6.01 4.39 2.42
C ARG A 43 -5.80 2.91 2.66
N TRP A 44 -4.66 2.53 3.23
CA TRP A 44 -4.36 1.13 3.58
C TRP A 44 -5.37 0.58 4.58
N TRP A 45 -5.70 1.35 5.63
CA TRP A 45 -6.69 0.95 6.62
C TRP A 45 -8.08 0.78 6.00
N ASN A 46 -8.49 1.70 5.13
CA ASN A 46 -9.75 1.55 4.39
C ASN A 46 -9.75 0.31 3.49
N GLN A 47 -8.63 -0.03 2.84
CA GLN A 47 -8.52 -1.27 2.08
C GLN A 47 -8.64 -2.50 2.99
N PHE A 48 -8.02 -2.47 4.16
CA PHE A 48 -8.07 -3.56 5.14
C PHE A 48 -9.48 -3.78 5.70
N VAL A 49 -10.20 -2.72 6.05
CA VAL A 49 -11.57 -2.80 6.56
C VAL A 49 -12.56 -3.30 5.51
N ASN A 50 -12.36 -2.94 4.25
CA ASN A 50 -13.20 -3.39 3.13
C ASN A 50 -12.89 -4.82 2.68
N LEU A 51 -11.82 -5.45 3.18
CA LEU A 51 -11.54 -6.84 2.87
C LEU A 51 -12.64 -7.71 3.51
N PRO A 52 -13.43 -8.46 2.72
CA PRO A 52 -14.52 -9.26 3.24
C PRO A 52 -13.95 -10.40 4.10
N TRP A 53 -13.99 -10.23 5.42
CA TRP A 53 -13.60 -11.29 6.34
C TRP A 53 -14.55 -12.49 6.16
N PRO A 54 -14.02 -13.70 5.87
CA PRO A 54 -14.85 -14.87 5.61
C PRO A 54 -15.70 -15.25 6.82
N ASP A 55 -15.27 -14.93 8.04
CA ASP A 55 -16.03 -15.18 9.27
C ASP A 55 -17.37 -14.46 9.31
N ARG A 56 -17.40 -13.15 9.01
CA ARG A 56 -18.65 -12.36 9.02
C ARG A 56 -19.62 -12.83 7.94
N LEU A 57 -19.09 -13.16 6.77
CA LEU A 57 -19.87 -13.72 5.67
C LEU A 57 -20.36 -15.13 5.99
N MET A 58 -19.57 -15.96 6.68
CA MET A 58 -19.97 -17.29 7.12
C MET A 58 -21.16 -17.22 8.08
N PHE A 59 -21.12 -16.32 9.07
CA PHE A 59 -22.26 -16.11 9.97
C PHE A 59 -23.50 -15.67 9.21
N LEU A 60 -23.37 -14.71 8.29
CA LEU A 60 -24.50 -14.24 7.46
C LEU A 60 -25.06 -15.35 6.57
N ILE A 61 -24.21 -16.15 5.94
CA ILE A 61 -24.62 -17.26 5.08
C ILE A 61 -25.29 -18.36 5.91
N SER A 62 -24.75 -18.66 7.10
CA SER A 62 -25.32 -19.64 8.01
C SER A 62 -26.67 -19.21 8.58
N SER A 63 -26.89 -17.91 8.80
CA SER A 63 -28.17 -17.37 9.25
C SER A 63 -29.18 -17.16 8.12
N SER A 64 -28.73 -16.91 6.89
CA SER A 64 -29.62 -16.64 5.76
C SER A 64 -30.11 -17.93 5.09
N VAL A 65 -29.26 -18.95 5.02
CA VAL A 65 -29.58 -20.23 4.38
C VAL A 65 -30.09 -21.21 5.44
N HIS A 66 -31.42 -21.24 5.57
CA HIS A 66 -32.13 -22.20 6.40
C HIS A 66 -32.37 -23.50 5.62
N GLY A 67 -32.18 -24.65 6.27
CA GLY A 67 -32.37 -25.96 5.67
C GLY A 67 -31.28 -26.95 6.06
N SER A 68 -31.69 -28.04 6.71
CA SER A 68 -30.82 -29.18 7.02
C SER A 68 -30.65 -30.14 5.83
N ASP A 69 -31.37 -29.88 4.73
CA ASP A 69 -31.33 -30.68 3.53
C ASP A 69 -29.97 -30.60 2.83
N GLU A 70 -29.65 -31.64 2.06
CA GLU A 70 -28.41 -31.73 1.29
C GLU A 70 -28.22 -30.52 0.37
N HIS A 71 -29.31 -30.00 -0.21
CA HIS A 71 -29.27 -28.81 -1.06
C HIS A 71 -28.85 -27.55 -0.29
N GLY A 72 -29.36 -27.34 0.93
CA GLY A 72 -28.96 -26.22 1.79
C GLY A 72 -27.51 -26.33 2.28
N ARG A 73 -27.02 -27.56 2.49
CA ARG A 73 -25.60 -27.82 2.78
C ARG A 73 -24.70 -27.49 1.57
N LEU A 74 -25.09 -27.90 0.37
CA LEU A 74 -24.37 -27.61 -0.86
C LEU A 74 -24.32 -26.10 -1.14
N LEU A 75 -25.46 -25.40 -0.97
CA LEU A 75 -25.54 -23.96 -1.17
C LEU A 75 -24.59 -23.19 -0.25
N ARG A 76 -24.59 -23.48 1.06
CA ARG A 76 -23.67 -22.86 2.02
C ARG A 76 -22.20 -23.07 1.63
N ARG A 77 -21.82 -24.29 1.21
CA ARG A 77 -20.45 -24.59 0.76
C ARG A 77 -20.08 -23.86 -0.52
N THR A 78 -20.99 -23.77 -1.49
CA THR A 78 -20.76 -23.07 -2.76
C THR A 78 -20.59 -21.57 -2.54
N LEU A 79 -21.43 -20.95 -1.70
CA LEU A 79 -21.31 -19.55 -1.34
C LEU A 79 -19.96 -19.23 -0.66
N MET A 80 -19.55 -20.05 0.32
CA MET A 80 -18.23 -19.88 0.96
C MET A 80 -17.07 -20.06 -0.02
N ARG A 81 -17.18 -20.97 -0.99
CA ARG A 81 -16.17 -21.12 -2.06
C ARG A 81 -16.08 -19.87 -2.94
N TYR A 82 -17.21 -19.25 -3.28
CA TYR A 82 -17.20 -17.99 -4.04
C TYR A 82 -16.57 -16.85 -3.25
N VAL A 83 -16.84 -16.74 -1.94
CA VAL A 83 -16.17 -15.76 -1.07
C VAL A 83 -14.66 -15.97 -1.01
N ASN A 84 -14.21 -17.22 -0.93
CA ASN A 84 -12.78 -17.54 -0.97
C ASN A 84 -12.16 -17.20 -2.34
N LEU A 85 -12.87 -17.49 -3.43
CA LEU A 85 -12.43 -17.14 -4.78
C LEU A 85 -12.32 -15.63 -4.98
N THR A 86 -13.30 -14.83 -4.54
CA THR A 86 -13.25 -13.37 -4.66
C THR A 86 -12.10 -12.79 -3.83
N SER A 87 -11.84 -13.33 -2.64
CA SER A 87 -10.70 -12.93 -1.81
C SER A 87 -9.36 -13.19 -2.51
N LEU A 88 -9.22 -14.36 -3.15
CA LEU A 88 -8.04 -14.69 -3.95
C LEU A 88 -7.90 -13.78 -5.18
N LEU A 89 -8.99 -13.53 -5.91
CA LEU A 89 -8.98 -12.65 -7.08
C LEU A 89 -8.56 -11.22 -6.72
N ILE A 90 -9.05 -10.68 -5.60
CA ILE A 90 -8.66 -9.36 -5.11
C ILE A 90 -7.16 -9.33 -4.79
N PHE A 91 -6.65 -10.34 -4.09
CA PHE A 91 -5.23 -10.44 -3.76
C PHE A 91 -4.35 -10.53 -5.01
N LEU A 92 -4.73 -11.37 -5.96
CA LEU A 92 -4.03 -11.53 -7.24
C LEU A 92 -4.08 -10.26 -8.10
N GLN A 93 -5.21 -9.55 -8.09
CA GLN A 93 -5.37 -8.29 -8.82
C GLN A 93 -4.40 -7.23 -8.30
N GLN A 94 -4.24 -7.10 -6.98
CA GLN A 94 -3.28 -6.16 -6.40
C GLN A 94 -1.84 -6.53 -6.78
N HIS A 95 -1.51 -7.83 -6.76
CA HIS A 95 -0.20 -8.31 -7.18
C HIS A 95 0.09 -8.06 -8.67
N ASN A 96 -0.90 -8.27 -9.54
CA ASN A 96 -0.77 -8.05 -10.98
C ASN A 96 -0.60 -6.56 -11.33
N ILE A 97 -1.39 -5.68 -10.72
CA ILE A 97 -1.26 -4.22 -10.90
C ILE A 97 0.14 -3.74 -10.48
N ALA A 98 0.67 -4.27 -9.37
CA ALA A 98 2.02 -3.93 -8.92
C ALA A 98 3.10 -4.37 -9.92
N LEU A 99 2.98 -5.59 -10.48
CA LEU A 99 3.88 -6.07 -11.52
C LEU A 99 3.80 -5.23 -12.81
N TRP A 100 2.59 -4.89 -13.26
CA TRP A 100 2.40 -4.06 -14.46
C TRP A 100 2.95 -2.64 -14.27
N SER A 101 2.84 -2.10 -13.05
CA SER A 101 3.46 -0.82 -12.71
C SER A 101 4.99 -0.88 -12.76
N LEU A 102 5.60 -1.97 -12.31
CA LEU A 102 7.06 -2.18 -12.36
C LEU A 102 7.56 -2.34 -13.80
N GLU A 103 6.86 -3.14 -14.61
CA GLU A 103 7.20 -3.36 -16.00
C GLU A 103 7.18 -2.05 -16.82
N LYS A 104 6.18 -1.19 -16.56
CA LYS A 104 6.12 0.15 -17.17
C LYS A 104 7.26 1.08 -16.76
N THR A 105 7.74 1.03 -15.52
CA THR A 105 8.87 1.85 -15.08
C THR A 105 10.22 1.40 -15.63
N HIS A 106 10.34 0.16 -16.10
CA HIS A 106 11.56 -0.33 -16.75
C HIS A 106 11.57 -0.11 -18.26
N LEU A 107 10.43 0.24 -18.86
CA LEU A 107 10.26 0.48 -20.30
C LEU A 107 10.25 1.97 -20.69
N ILE A 108 10.49 2.88 -19.74
CA ILE A 108 10.63 4.33 -19.92
C ILE A 108 12.05 4.71 -19.49
#